data_AF-A0A4Y3IM67-F1
#
_entry.id   AF-A0A4Y3IM67-F1
#
_cell.length_a   1.000
_cell.length_b   1.000
_cell.length_c   1.000
_cell.angle_alpha   90.00
_cell.angle_beta   90.00
_cell.angle_gamma   90.00
#
_symmetry.space_group_name_H-M   'P 1'
#
loop_
_entity.id
_entity.type
_entity.pdbx_description
1 polymer ?
#
loop_
_entity_poly.entity_id
_entity_poly.type
_entity_poly.pdbx_seq_one_letter_code
_entity_poly.pdbx_strand_id
1 'polypeptide(L)'
;MPFDEITALYLIVAFLLGLLLKSYLPNYVKKKAENLATKEDIKNITEKIESVKSQIDINTDAHKSYISERKAALLNFYDEISSFNYELRVVNFGDFPMDGGQSLYDYQANYRNAVAEILKSYQRLVIYLPNDSTLLEQAAVLSRQVIEFRVVLKDNFGSIKKASIREQQAHANIQINGESPYIIAAHNADKINKDYWLLMKPLNKKYNESYHSYISSLNSFLKESEINCK
;
A
#
# COMPACT_ATOMS: atom_id res chain seq x y z
N MET A 1 100.15 -26.13 -0.01
CA MET A 1 99.84 -25.26 -1.17
C MET A 1 99.81 -23.83 -0.64
N PRO A 2 100.56 -22.89 -1.21
CA PRO A 2 100.47 -21.50 -0.77
C PRO A 2 99.12 -20.95 -1.25
N PHE A 3 98.39 -20.28 -0.36
CA PHE A 3 97.27 -19.45 -0.78
C PHE A 3 97.83 -18.36 -1.68
N ASP A 4 97.42 -18.34 -2.94
CA ASP A 4 97.80 -17.29 -3.89
C ASP A 4 97.03 -15.99 -3.56
N GLU A 5 97.59 -14.84 -3.93
CA GLU A 5 96.96 -13.53 -3.68
C GLU A 5 95.54 -13.44 -4.27
N ILE A 6 95.28 -14.23 -5.31
CA ILE A 6 93.98 -14.36 -5.98
C ILE A 6 92.95 -15.06 -5.07
N THR A 7 93.29 -16.16 -4.37
CA THR A 7 92.36 -16.77 -3.39
C THR A 7 92.08 -15.86 -2.20
N ALA A 8 93.07 -15.10 -1.73
CA ALA A 8 92.85 -14.10 -0.66
C ALA A 8 91.88 -12.99 -1.10
N LEU A 9 92.03 -12.49 -2.34
CA LEU A 9 91.10 -11.51 -2.92
C LEU A 9 89.67 -12.06 -3.02
N TYR A 10 89.51 -13.31 -3.47
CA TYR A 10 88.20 -13.95 -3.53
C TYR A 10 87.55 -14.10 -2.14
N LEU A 11 88.33 -14.41 -1.10
CA LEU A 11 87.82 -14.50 0.28
C LEU A 11 87.37 -13.14 0.82
N ILE A 12 88.12 -12.06 0.53
CA ILE A 12 87.75 -10.70 0.93
C ILE A 12 86.48 -10.25 0.20
N VAL A 13 86.40 -10.49 -1.11
CA VAL A 13 85.20 -10.19 -1.91
C VAL A 13 83.99 -10.99 -1.41
N ALA A 14 84.16 -12.27 -1.09
CA ALA A 14 83.11 -13.11 -0.52
C ALA A 14 82.67 -12.63 0.88
N PHE A 15 83.60 -12.17 1.71
CA PHE A 15 83.31 -11.61 3.03
C PHE A 15 82.54 -10.29 2.94
N LEU A 16 82.94 -9.38 2.03
CA LEU A 16 82.25 -8.12 1.77
C LEU A 16 80.85 -8.34 1.17
N LEU A 17 80.71 -9.28 0.23
CA LEU A 17 79.41 -9.73 -0.29
C LEU A 17 78.55 -10.34 0.82
N GLY A 18 79.13 -11.15 1.70
CA GLY A 18 78.44 -11.73 2.85
C GLY A 18 77.93 -10.66 3.83
N LEU A 19 78.72 -9.62 4.11
CA LEU A 19 78.31 -8.48 4.94
C LEU A 19 77.21 -7.64 4.30
N LEU A 20 77.29 -7.39 2.99
CA LEU A 20 76.25 -6.68 2.24
C LEU A 20 74.95 -7.47 2.24
N LEU A 21 74.98 -8.76 1.90
CA LEU A 21 73.80 -9.63 1.89
C LEU A 21 73.17 -9.72 3.29
N LYS A 22 73.98 -9.84 4.35
CA LYS A 22 73.50 -9.89 5.75
C LYS A 22 72.77 -8.60 6.18
N SER A 23 73.15 -7.43 5.65
CA SER A 23 72.54 -6.14 6.02
C SER A 23 71.36 -5.74 5.13
N TYR A 24 71.46 -5.98 3.81
CA TYR A 24 70.46 -5.51 2.84
C TYR A 24 69.27 -6.46 2.67
N LEU A 25 69.47 -7.79 2.70
CA LEU A 25 68.37 -8.74 2.54
C LEU A 25 67.30 -8.64 3.65
N PRO A 26 67.65 -8.58 4.95
CA PRO A 26 66.64 -8.51 6.00
C PRO A 26 65.82 -7.23 5.92
N ASN A 27 66.46 -6.10 5.62
CA ASN A 27 65.77 -4.81 5.47
C ASN A 27 64.84 -4.80 4.24
N TYR A 28 65.26 -5.39 3.12
CA TYR A 28 64.41 -5.53 1.94
C TYR A 28 63.19 -6.43 2.21
N VAL A 29 63.40 -7.59 2.84
CA VAL A 29 62.31 -8.52 3.19
C VAL A 29 61.35 -7.87 4.19
N LYS A 30 61.86 -7.17 5.20
CA LYS A 30 61.06 -6.42 6.17
C LYS A 30 60.19 -5.37 5.48
N LYS A 31 60.78 -4.53 4.63
CA LYS A 31 60.05 -3.49 3.89
C LYS A 31 59.03 -4.08 2.91
N LYS A 32 59.35 -5.21 2.28
CA LYS A 32 58.42 -5.94 1.40
C LYS A 32 57.24 -6.53 2.20
N ALA A 33 57.50 -7.08 3.37
CA ALA A 33 56.46 -7.60 4.27
C ALA A 33 55.57 -6.49 4.83
N GLU A 34 56.14 -5.36 5.24
CA GLU A 34 55.40 -4.16 5.69
C GLU A 34 54.50 -3.61 4.57
N ASN A 35 55.02 -3.52 3.34
CA ASN A 35 54.22 -3.09 2.19
C ASN A 35 53.11 -4.09 1.82
N LEU A 36 53.34 -5.39 2.02
CA LEU A 36 52.33 -6.42 1.79
C LEU A 36 51.20 -6.32 2.82
N ALA A 37 51.55 -6.25 4.11
CA ALA A 37 50.59 -6.05 5.20
C ALA A 37 49.77 -4.77 5.00
N THR A 38 50.41 -3.65 4.65
CA THR A 38 49.70 -2.39 4.37
C THR A 38 48.71 -2.51 3.20
N LYS A 39 49.07 -3.25 2.14
CA LYS A 39 48.16 -3.48 0.99
C LYS A 39 46.98 -4.36 1.38
N GLU A 40 47.21 -5.39 2.19
CA GLU A 40 46.14 -6.25 2.72
C GLU A 40 45.21 -5.46 3.64
N ASP A 41 45.73 -4.58 4.48
CA ASP A 41 44.93 -3.69 5.33
C ASP A 41 44.06 -2.72 4.50
N ILE A 42 44.63 -2.09 3.46
CA ILE A 42 43.87 -1.23 2.54
C ILE A 42 42.77 -2.01 1.81
N LYS A 43 43.07 -3.24 1.38
CA LYS A 43 42.10 -4.14 0.75
C LYS A 43 40.96 -4.46 1.71
N ASN A 44 41.26 -4.87 2.94
CA ASN A 44 40.26 -5.19 3.97
C ASN A 44 39.39 -3.98 4.32
N ILE A 45 39.99 -2.78 4.43
CA ILE A 45 39.25 -1.54 4.65
C ILE A 45 38.32 -1.26 3.47
N THR A 46 38.79 -1.42 2.24
CA THR A 46 38.00 -1.19 1.02
C THR A 46 36.82 -2.16 0.95
N GLU A 47 37.05 -3.44 1.18
CA GLU A 47 35.99 -4.47 1.23
C GLU A 47 34.94 -4.14 2.29
N LYS A 48 35.37 -3.67 3.47
CA LYS A 48 34.45 -3.25 4.54
C LYS A 48 33.64 -2.01 4.16
N ILE A 49 34.25 -1.02 3.50
CA ILE A 49 33.55 0.17 3.01
C ILE A 49 32.50 -0.22 1.97
N GLU A 50 32.85 -1.05 0.99
CA GLU A 50 31.92 -1.51 -0.05
C GLU A 50 30.78 -2.36 0.54
N SER A 51 31.08 -3.21 1.53
CA SER A 51 30.05 -3.96 2.27
C SER A 51 29.09 -3.02 3.01
N VAL A 52 29.60 -1.99 3.70
CA VAL A 52 28.76 -1.00 4.40
C VAL A 52 27.92 -0.20 3.41
N LYS A 53 28.49 0.27 2.29
CA LYS A 53 27.73 0.96 1.24
C LYS A 53 26.62 0.09 0.69
N SER A 54 26.93 -1.16 0.32
CA SER A 54 25.93 -2.11 -0.18
C SER A 54 24.79 -2.33 0.82
N GLN A 55 25.09 -2.43 2.12
CA GLN A 55 24.06 -2.55 3.16
C GLN A 55 23.21 -1.28 3.28
N ILE A 56 23.83 -0.09 3.19
CA ILE A 56 23.12 1.20 3.20
C ILE A 56 22.19 1.30 1.97
N ASP A 57 22.67 0.92 0.79
CA ASP A 57 21.90 0.96 -0.45
C ASP A 57 20.69 0.01 -0.37
N ILE A 58 20.90 -1.25 0.08
CA ILE A 58 19.82 -2.22 0.30
C ILE A 58 18.79 -1.71 1.31
N ASN A 59 19.24 -1.16 2.44
CA ASN A 59 18.34 -0.62 3.46
C ASN A 59 17.55 0.59 2.94
N THR A 60 18.19 1.43 2.13
CA THR A 60 17.57 2.60 1.50
C THR A 60 16.51 2.18 0.49
N ASP A 61 16.80 1.19 -0.34
CA ASP A 61 15.86 0.67 -1.33
C ASP A 61 14.67 -0.03 -0.67
N ALA A 62 14.91 -0.84 0.37
CA ALA A 62 13.86 -1.46 1.17
C ALA A 62 12.97 -0.40 1.84
N HIS A 63 13.57 0.66 2.39
CA HIS A 63 12.82 1.75 3.00
C HIS A 63 11.97 2.51 1.98
N LYS A 64 12.53 2.86 0.81
CA LYS A 64 11.78 3.50 -0.28
C LYS A 64 10.62 2.63 -0.76
N SER A 65 10.86 1.33 -0.92
CA SER A 65 9.81 0.38 -1.33
C SER A 65 8.68 0.33 -0.31
N TYR A 66 9.01 0.23 0.98
CA TYR A 66 8.01 0.25 2.06
C TYR A 66 7.18 1.54 2.06
N ILE A 67 7.81 2.71 1.91
CA ILE A 67 7.12 4.00 1.87
C ILE A 67 6.19 4.09 0.65
N SER A 68 6.65 3.60 -0.51
CA SER A 68 5.87 3.53 -1.74
C SER A 68 4.64 2.63 -1.58
N GLU A 69 4.81 1.41 -1.06
CA GLU A 69 3.73 0.46 -0.82
C GLU A 69 2.72 0.98 0.21
N ARG A 70 3.20 1.61 1.28
CA ARG A 70 2.34 2.29 2.28
C ARG A 70 1.49 3.39 1.64
N LYS A 71 2.09 4.22 0.78
CA LYS A 71 1.36 5.27 0.05
C LYS A 71 0.33 4.65 -0.89
N ALA A 72 0.70 3.61 -1.63
CA ALA A 72 -0.21 2.90 -2.52
C ALA A 72 -1.39 2.27 -1.77
N ALA A 73 -1.16 1.68 -0.59
CA ALA A 73 -2.22 1.12 0.24
C ALA A 73 -3.22 2.19 0.73
N LEU A 74 -2.72 3.36 1.16
CA LEU A 74 -3.54 4.51 1.57
C LEU A 74 -4.41 5.04 0.43
N LEU A 75 -3.83 5.20 -0.76
CA LEU A 75 -4.55 5.66 -1.94
C LEU A 75 -5.59 4.62 -2.39
N ASN A 76 -5.24 3.33 -2.38
CA ASN A 76 -6.19 2.28 -2.71
C ASN A 76 -7.38 2.28 -1.73
N PHE A 77 -7.15 2.40 -0.41
CA PHE A 77 -8.27 2.49 0.52
C PHE A 77 -9.13 3.72 0.26
N TYR A 78 -8.50 4.87 -0.01
CA TYR A 78 -9.19 6.11 -0.38
C TYR A 78 -10.07 5.93 -1.63
N ASP A 79 -9.55 5.29 -2.68
CA ASP A 79 -10.29 5.06 -3.92
C ASP A 79 -11.55 4.20 -3.64
N GLU A 80 -11.39 3.10 -2.89
CA GLU A 80 -12.50 2.20 -2.56
C GLU A 80 -13.61 2.90 -1.75
N ILE A 81 -13.26 3.66 -0.70
CA ILE A 81 -14.26 4.38 0.10
C ILE A 81 -14.90 5.55 -0.66
N SER A 82 -14.18 6.12 -1.64
CA SER A 82 -14.67 7.21 -2.49
C SER A 82 -15.67 6.69 -3.52
N SER A 83 -15.34 5.60 -4.22
CA SER A 83 -16.26 4.91 -5.12
C SER A 83 -17.52 4.47 -4.37
N PHE A 84 -17.39 3.88 -3.18
CA PHE A 84 -18.57 3.55 -2.37
C PHE A 84 -19.41 4.78 -2.00
N ASN A 85 -18.77 5.89 -1.65
CA ASN A 85 -19.45 7.14 -1.30
C ASN A 85 -20.26 7.71 -2.47
N TYR A 86 -19.68 7.77 -3.67
CA TYR A 86 -20.28 8.43 -4.83
C TYR A 86 -21.20 7.52 -5.65
N GLU A 87 -20.88 6.22 -5.76
CA GLU A 87 -21.55 5.33 -6.70
C GLU A 87 -22.64 4.48 -6.06
N LEU A 88 -22.47 4.11 -4.79
CA LEU A 88 -23.30 3.05 -4.18
C LEU A 88 -24.25 3.56 -3.10
N ARG A 89 -23.92 4.67 -2.46
CA ARG A 89 -24.60 5.13 -1.24
C ARG A 89 -25.72 6.14 -1.50
N VAL A 90 -25.71 6.81 -2.64
CA VAL A 90 -26.64 7.91 -2.99
C VAL A 90 -27.44 7.58 -4.25
N VAL A 91 -27.74 6.30 -4.47
CA VAL A 91 -28.55 5.86 -5.61
C VAL A 91 -30.02 6.25 -5.42
N ASN A 92 -30.72 6.54 -6.50
CA ASN A 92 -32.17 6.57 -6.51
C ASN A 92 -32.68 5.28 -7.18
N PHE A 93 -33.45 4.47 -6.47
CA PHE A 93 -33.94 3.21 -7.03
C PHE A 93 -34.93 3.41 -8.19
N GLY A 94 -35.54 4.59 -8.31
CA GLY A 94 -36.38 4.95 -9.46
C GLY A 94 -35.61 5.22 -10.75
N ASP A 95 -34.30 5.46 -10.67
CA ASP A 95 -33.47 5.73 -11.86
C ASP A 95 -33.03 4.44 -12.58
N PHE A 96 -33.29 3.27 -11.98
CA PHE A 96 -32.95 1.99 -12.59
C PHE A 96 -33.83 1.72 -13.82
N PRO A 97 -33.25 1.18 -14.91
CA PRO A 97 -34.00 0.90 -16.12
C PRO A 97 -35.07 -0.19 -15.90
N MET A 98 -36.09 -0.18 -16.76
CA MET A 98 -37.17 -1.17 -16.74
C MET A 98 -36.73 -2.50 -17.40
N ASP A 99 -35.76 -3.18 -16.81
CA ASP A 99 -35.05 -4.34 -17.38
C ASP A 99 -35.37 -5.68 -16.71
N GLY A 100 -36.51 -5.76 -16.01
CA GLY A 100 -36.90 -6.95 -15.25
C GLY A 100 -36.09 -7.15 -13.97
N GLY A 101 -35.32 -6.14 -13.54
CA GLY A 101 -34.53 -6.14 -12.32
C GLY A 101 -33.09 -6.63 -12.49
N GLN A 102 -32.60 -6.72 -13.72
CA GLN A 102 -31.20 -7.07 -14.00
C GLN A 102 -30.24 -6.03 -13.40
N SER A 103 -30.46 -4.74 -13.66
CA SER A 103 -29.63 -3.67 -13.09
C SER A 103 -29.71 -3.59 -11.56
N LEU A 104 -30.85 -3.96 -10.97
CA LEU A 104 -31.00 -4.07 -9.51
C LEU A 104 -30.21 -5.26 -8.93
N TYR A 105 -30.14 -6.37 -9.66
CA TYR A 105 -29.28 -7.50 -9.30
C TYR A 105 -27.80 -7.11 -9.39
N ASP A 106 -27.40 -6.44 -10.47
CA ASP A 106 -26.02 -6.01 -10.69
C ASP A 106 -25.59 -4.99 -9.64
N TYR A 107 -26.46 -4.03 -9.29
CA TYR A 107 -26.23 -3.12 -8.17
C TYR A 107 -25.97 -3.87 -6.86
N GLN A 108 -26.78 -4.90 -6.53
CA GLN A 108 -26.57 -5.69 -5.31
C GLN A 108 -25.23 -6.44 -5.32
N ALA A 109 -24.85 -6.99 -6.47
CA ALA A 109 -23.59 -7.70 -6.63
C ALA A 109 -22.39 -6.74 -6.47
N ASN A 110 -22.45 -5.59 -7.15
CA ASN A 110 -21.44 -4.53 -7.08
C ASN A 110 -21.30 -3.99 -5.66
N TYR A 111 -22.42 -3.78 -4.96
CA TYR A 111 -22.42 -3.33 -3.58
C TYR A 111 -21.68 -4.31 -2.65
N ARG A 112 -21.97 -5.61 -2.78
CA ARG A 112 -21.29 -6.65 -1.98
C ARG A 112 -19.80 -6.68 -2.28
N ASN A 113 -19.42 -6.56 -3.55
CA ASN A 113 -18.02 -6.57 -3.97
C ASN A 113 -17.26 -5.35 -3.41
N ALA A 114 -17.83 -4.15 -3.53
CA ALA A 114 -17.25 -2.93 -2.97
C ALA A 114 -17.03 -3.03 -1.45
N VAL A 115 -17.99 -3.58 -0.69
CA VAL A 115 -17.79 -3.83 0.74
C VAL A 115 -16.59 -4.76 0.98
N ALA A 116 -16.44 -5.83 0.19
CA ALA A 116 -15.33 -6.75 0.33
C ALA A 116 -13.97 -6.09 0.02
N GLU A 117 -13.89 -5.28 -1.04
CA GLU A 117 -12.65 -4.58 -1.42
C GLU A 117 -12.26 -3.48 -0.42
N ILE A 118 -13.23 -2.76 0.17
CA ILE A 118 -12.97 -1.83 1.29
C ILE A 118 -12.40 -2.57 2.50
N LEU A 119 -12.96 -3.73 2.85
CA LEU A 119 -12.46 -4.50 3.99
C LEU A 119 -11.05 -5.06 3.72
N LYS A 120 -10.78 -5.56 2.51
CA LYS A 120 -9.44 -6.03 2.12
C LYS A 120 -8.42 -4.89 2.12
N SER A 121 -8.77 -3.73 1.57
CA SER A 121 -7.88 -2.57 1.54
C SER A 121 -7.61 -2.03 2.94
N TYR A 122 -8.60 -2.04 3.84
CA TYR A 122 -8.37 -1.76 5.26
C TYR A 122 -7.39 -2.74 5.91
N GLN A 123 -7.51 -4.05 5.66
CA GLN A 123 -6.55 -5.03 6.18
C GLN A 123 -5.12 -4.76 5.68
N ARG A 124 -4.95 -4.25 4.46
CA ARG A 124 -3.64 -3.80 3.98
C ARG A 124 -3.13 -2.61 4.79
N LEU A 125 -3.98 -1.66 5.17
CA LEU A 125 -3.57 -0.55 6.02
C LEU A 125 -3.05 -1.00 7.39
N VAL A 126 -3.66 -2.03 7.98
CA VAL A 126 -3.20 -2.63 9.25
C VAL A 126 -1.76 -3.14 9.15
N ILE A 127 -1.31 -3.57 7.97
CA ILE A 127 0.06 -4.04 7.74
C ILE A 127 1.06 -2.88 7.69
N TYR A 128 0.69 -1.76 7.07
CA TYR A 128 1.63 -0.67 6.75
C TYR A 128 1.55 0.54 7.69
N LEU A 129 0.52 0.64 8.52
CA LEU A 129 0.34 1.74 9.48
C LEU A 129 0.61 1.26 10.90
N PRO A 130 1.23 2.10 11.74
CA PRO A 130 1.41 1.77 13.15
C PRO A 130 0.07 1.76 13.90
N ASN A 131 0.00 1.02 15.00
CA ASN A 131 -1.23 0.80 15.76
C ASN A 131 -1.85 2.08 16.35
N ASP A 132 -1.03 3.11 16.61
CA ASP A 132 -1.44 4.43 17.12
C ASP A 132 -1.76 5.43 15.99
N SER A 133 -1.81 4.98 14.74
CA SER A 133 -2.12 5.84 13.61
C SER A 133 -3.57 6.32 13.63
N THR A 134 -3.75 7.63 13.68
CA THR A 134 -5.07 8.28 13.51
C THR A 134 -5.74 7.88 12.19
N LEU A 135 -4.96 7.74 11.11
CA LEU A 135 -5.48 7.28 9.82
C LEU A 135 -6.03 5.85 9.89
N LEU A 136 -5.33 4.96 10.60
CA LEU A 136 -5.78 3.58 10.78
C LEU A 136 -7.07 3.51 11.60
N GLU A 137 -7.18 4.33 12.66
CA GLU A 137 -8.39 4.43 13.47
C GLU A 137 -9.58 4.95 12.66
N GLN A 138 -9.39 6.03 11.90
CA GLN A 138 -10.43 6.59 11.02
C GLN A 138 -10.83 5.62 9.92
N ALA A 139 -9.88 4.91 9.31
CA ALA A 139 -10.16 3.85 8.33
C ALA A 139 -10.99 2.71 8.95
N ALA A 140 -10.67 2.31 10.19
CA ALA A 140 -11.44 1.29 10.91
C ALA A 140 -12.89 1.74 11.19
N VAL A 141 -13.10 3.02 11.52
CA VAL A 141 -14.44 3.61 11.68
C VAL A 141 -15.22 3.52 10.36
N LEU A 142 -14.62 3.93 9.24
CA LEU A 142 -15.25 3.86 7.92
C LEU A 142 -15.59 2.43 7.52
N SER A 143 -14.68 1.47 7.71
CA SER A 143 -14.92 0.06 7.41
C SER A 143 -16.09 -0.52 8.22
N ARG A 144 -16.23 -0.16 9.50
CA ARG A 144 -17.39 -0.55 10.31
C ARG A 144 -18.68 0.04 9.80
N GLN A 145 -18.69 1.31 9.42
CA GLN A 145 -19.88 1.97 8.88
C GLN A 145 -20.31 1.36 7.54
N VAL A 146 -19.36 0.99 6.67
CA VAL A 146 -19.65 0.25 5.42
C VAL A 146 -20.37 -1.08 5.71
N ILE A 147 -20.01 -1.77 6.80
CA ILE A 147 -20.73 -2.96 7.27
C ILE A 147 -22.14 -2.59 7.76
N GLU A 148 -22.30 -1.51 8.53
CA GLU A 148 -23.62 -1.00 8.97
C GLU A 148 -24.54 -0.75 7.77
N PHE A 149 -24.05 -0.09 6.71
CA PHE A 149 -24.80 0.10 5.47
C PHE A 149 -25.16 -1.23 4.80
N ARG A 150 -24.22 -2.16 4.69
CA ARG A 150 -24.47 -3.48 4.09
C ARG A 150 -25.59 -4.23 4.82
N VAL A 151 -25.65 -4.12 6.15
CA VAL A 151 -26.72 -4.75 6.94
C VAL A 151 -28.08 -4.16 6.55
N VAL A 152 -28.22 -2.83 6.57
CA VAL A 152 -29.48 -2.16 6.18
C VAL A 152 -29.87 -2.49 4.75
N LEU A 153 -28.92 -2.50 3.81
CA LEU A 153 -29.19 -2.91 2.42
C LEU A 153 -29.68 -4.36 2.38
N LYS A 154 -28.95 -5.30 2.99
CA LYS A 154 -29.28 -6.73 2.96
C LYS A 154 -30.70 -7.00 3.46
N ASP A 155 -31.11 -6.34 4.54
CA ASP A 155 -32.37 -6.62 5.21
C ASP A 155 -33.58 -6.01 4.46
N ASN A 156 -33.36 -5.01 3.60
CA ASN A 156 -34.44 -4.27 2.94
C ASN A 156 -34.47 -4.43 1.41
N PHE A 157 -33.34 -4.72 0.78
CA PHE A 157 -33.19 -4.66 -0.68
C PHE A 157 -34.05 -5.70 -1.43
N GLY A 158 -34.39 -6.82 -0.79
CA GLY A 158 -35.35 -7.78 -1.35
C GLY A 158 -36.73 -7.16 -1.58
N SER A 159 -37.21 -6.36 -0.64
CA SER A 159 -38.50 -5.66 -0.73
C SER A 159 -38.47 -4.57 -1.79
N ILE A 160 -37.38 -3.77 -1.83
CA ILE A 160 -37.15 -2.74 -2.86
C ILE A 160 -37.20 -3.38 -4.24
N LYS A 161 -36.37 -4.39 -4.47
CA LYS A 161 -36.27 -5.08 -5.76
C LYS A 161 -37.62 -5.62 -6.23
N LYS A 162 -38.37 -6.27 -5.33
CA LYS A 162 -39.69 -6.82 -5.63
C LYS A 162 -40.70 -5.72 -5.96
N ALA A 163 -40.65 -4.58 -5.28
CA ALA A 163 -41.53 -3.45 -5.54
C ALA A 163 -41.23 -2.80 -6.90
N SER A 164 -39.95 -2.53 -7.20
CA SER A 164 -39.52 -1.98 -8.49
C SER A 164 -39.86 -2.88 -9.68
N ILE A 165 -39.68 -4.20 -9.55
CA ILE A 165 -40.06 -5.15 -10.61
C ILE A 165 -41.58 -5.18 -10.84
N ARG A 166 -42.38 -5.06 -9.77
CA ARG A 166 -43.85 -4.99 -9.90
C ARG A 166 -44.30 -3.70 -10.56
N GLU A 167 -43.67 -2.58 -10.21
CA GLU A 167 -43.89 -1.29 -10.85
C GLU A 167 -43.56 -1.36 -12.35
N GLN A 168 -42.40 -1.94 -12.70
CA GLN A 168 -41.99 -2.22 -14.09
C GLN A 168 -43.05 -3.02 -14.87
N GLN A 169 -43.53 -4.11 -14.28
CA GLN A 169 -44.55 -4.96 -14.89
C GLN A 169 -45.89 -4.24 -15.05
N ALA A 170 -46.27 -3.41 -14.08
CA ALA A 170 -47.50 -2.61 -14.15
C ALA A 170 -47.39 -1.48 -15.18
N HIS A 171 -46.22 -0.86 -15.31
CA HIS A 171 -45.91 0.16 -16.32
C HIS A 171 -46.08 -0.41 -17.74
N ALA A 172 -45.63 -1.64 -17.99
CA ALA A 172 -45.78 -2.30 -19.28
C ALA A 172 -47.25 -2.56 -19.70
N ASN A 173 -48.19 -2.51 -18.75
CA ASN A 173 -49.59 -2.87 -18.94
C ASN A 173 -50.56 -1.69 -18.68
N ILE A 174 -50.08 -0.44 -18.71
CA ILE A 174 -50.88 0.75 -18.42
C ILE A 174 -52.14 0.79 -19.30
N GLN A 175 -53.30 0.77 -18.64
CA GLN A 175 -54.60 0.97 -19.28
C GLN A 175 -54.96 2.46 -19.25
N ILE A 176 -55.62 2.95 -20.31
CA ILE A 176 -55.88 4.38 -20.52
C ILE A 176 -57.00 4.92 -19.62
N ASN A 177 -57.91 4.09 -19.09
CA ASN A 177 -59.09 4.52 -18.32
C ASN A 177 -59.25 3.75 -16.98
N GLY A 178 -58.97 4.42 -15.85
CA GLY A 178 -59.12 3.91 -14.47
C GLY A 178 -57.96 4.31 -13.54
N GLU A 179 -58.03 4.03 -12.23
CA GLU A 179 -56.82 4.02 -11.38
C GLU A 179 -55.90 2.93 -11.92
N SER A 180 -54.86 3.33 -12.66
CA SER A 180 -53.98 2.39 -13.33
C SER A 180 -53.25 1.51 -12.30
N PRO A 181 -53.15 0.18 -12.51
CA PRO A 181 -52.33 -0.70 -11.68
C PRO A 181 -50.89 -0.20 -11.46
N TYR A 182 -50.38 0.59 -12.41
CA TYR A 182 -49.13 1.31 -12.30
C TYR A 182 -49.10 2.29 -11.12
N ILE A 183 -50.14 3.11 -10.93
CA ILE A 183 -50.21 4.11 -9.84
C ILE A 183 -50.11 3.41 -8.47
N ILE A 184 -50.83 2.29 -8.32
CA ILE A 184 -50.81 1.48 -7.08
C ILE A 184 -49.40 0.91 -6.86
N ALA A 185 -48.78 0.37 -7.91
CA ALA A 185 -47.45 -0.22 -7.83
C ALA A 185 -46.37 0.83 -7.53
N ALA A 186 -46.43 1.99 -8.17
CA ALA A 186 -45.53 3.12 -7.96
C ALA A 186 -45.66 3.67 -6.52
N HIS A 187 -46.88 3.90 -6.03
CA HIS A 187 -47.09 4.34 -4.65
C HIS A 187 -46.53 3.34 -3.62
N ASN A 188 -46.65 2.03 -3.89
CA ASN A 188 -46.06 1.01 -3.03
C ASN A 188 -44.52 1.01 -3.10
N ALA A 189 -43.93 1.18 -4.29
CA ALA A 189 -42.48 1.31 -4.45
C ALA A 189 -41.93 2.56 -3.74
N ASP A 190 -42.59 3.70 -3.89
CA ASP A 190 -42.26 4.95 -3.19
C ASP A 190 -42.26 4.79 -1.68
N LYS A 191 -43.29 4.13 -1.12
CA LYS A 191 -43.35 3.87 0.32
C LYS A 191 -42.18 3.01 0.79
N ILE A 192 -41.87 1.92 0.09
CA ILE A 192 -40.77 1.02 0.44
C ILE A 192 -39.41 1.75 0.33
N ASN A 193 -39.21 2.53 -0.72
CA ASN A 193 -38.02 3.33 -0.91
C ASN A 193 -37.86 4.37 0.21
N LYS A 194 -38.95 5.06 0.59
CA LYS A 194 -38.95 6.03 1.69
C LYS A 194 -38.59 5.38 3.02
N ASP A 195 -39.19 4.24 3.35
CA ASP A 195 -38.91 3.50 4.58
C ASP A 195 -37.44 3.08 4.66
N TYR A 196 -36.86 2.60 3.57
CA TYR A 196 -35.43 2.31 3.47
C TYR A 196 -34.54 3.55 3.68
N TRP A 197 -34.85 4.66 3.01
CA TRP A 197 -34.04 5.88 3.12
C TRP A 197 -34.10 6.53 4.50
N LEU A 198 -35.20 6.33 5.25
CA LEU A 198 -35.28 6.71 6.65
C LEU A 198 -34.24 5.97 7.51
N LEU A 199 -33.98 4.69 7.23
CA LEU A 199 -32.94 3.90 7.90
C LEU A 199 -31.53 4.31 7.48
N MET A 200 -31.34 4.65 6.20
CA MET A 200 -30.04 5.06 5.67
C MET A 200 -29.62 6.47 6.08
N LYS A 201 -30.56 7.39 6.31
CA LYS A 201 -30.29 8.79 6.65
C LYS A 201 -29.30 8.99 7.82
N PRO A 202 -29.47 8.37 9.00
CA PRO A 202 -28.51 8.53 10.09
C PRO A 202 -27.13 7.96 9.77
N LEU A 203 -27.06 6.81 9.07
CA LEU A 203 -25.80 6.22 8.62
C LEU A 203 -25.08 7.18 7.66
N ASN A 204 -25.83 7.79 6.74
CA ASN A 204 -25.29 8.74 5.78
C ASN A 204 -24.64 9.95 6.43
N LYS A 205 -25.28 10.51 7.46
CA LYS A 205 -24.74 11.63 8.21
C LYS A 205 -23.42 11.25 8.90
N LYS A 206 -23.42 10.17 9.67
CA LYS A 206 -22.25 9.68 10.41
C LYS A 206 -21.06 9.35 9.49
N TYR A 207 -21.35 8.74 8.35
CA TYR A 207 -20.34 8.40 7.35
C TYR A 207 -19.73 9.65 6.70
N ASN A 208 -20.53 10.66 6.35
CA ASN A 208 -20.00 11.91 5.79
C ASN A 208 -18.99 12.57 6.72
N GLU A 209 -19.33 12.66 8.00
CA GLU A 209 -18.45 13.23 9.03
C GLU A 209 -17.12 12.45 9.11
N SER A 210 -17.20 11.12 9.12
CA SER A 210 -16.04 10.23 9.18
C SER A 210 -15.18 10.29 7.91
N TYR A 211 -15.82 10.35 6.75
CA TYR A 211 -15.17 10.42 5.44
C TYR A 211 -14.41 11.74 5.26
N HIS A 212 -15.03 12.87 5.62
CA HIS A 212 -14.35 14.16 5.58
C HIS A 212 -13.17 14.23 6.55
N SER A 213 -13.33 13.67 7.76
CA SER A 213 -12.24 13.60 8.74
C SER A 213 -11.06 12.79 8.20
N TYR A 214 -11.32 11.60 7.63
CA TYR A 214 -10.29 10.75 7.03
C TYR A 214 -9.56 11.44 5.88
N ILE A 215 -10.29 12.06 4.94
CA ILE A 215 -9.68 12.77 3.80
C ILE A 215 -8.79 13.92 4.28
N SER A 216 -9.24 14.67 5.29
CA SER A 216 -8.44 15.76 5.85
C SER A 216 -7.13 15.23 6.43
N SER A 217 -7.19 14.17 7.23
CA SER A 217 -6.00 13.54 7.81
C SER A 217 -5.09 12.94 6.76
N LEU A 218 -5.65 12.31 5.71
CA LEU A 218 -4.88 11.72 4.62
C LEU A 218 -4.13 12.78 3.83
N ASN A 219 -4.79 13.90 3.52
CA ASN A 219 -4.19 15.01 2.81
C ASN A 219 -3.02 15.61 3.60
N SER A 220 -3.18 15.82 4.91
CA SER A 220 -2.09 16.29 5.78
C SER A 220 -0.91 15.31 5.79
N PHE A 221 -1.19 14.01 5.98
CA PHE A 221 -0.17 12.97 5.98
C PHE A 221 0.63 12.92 4.67
N LEU A 222 -0.05 12.96 3.53
CA LEU A 222 0.60 12.92 2.23
C LEU A 222 1.47 14.17 1.99
N LYS A 223 1.02 15.36 2.40
CA LYS A 223 1.80 16.60 2.29
C LYS A 223 3.03 16.62 3.20
N GLU A 224 2.90 16.18 4.44
CA GLU A 224 4.04 16.08 5.38
C GLU A 224 5.10 15.09 4.86
N SER A 225 4.66 13.99 4.23
CA SER A 225 5.58 13.02 3.63
C SER A 225 6.38 13.59 2.45
N GLU A 226 5.85 14.58 1.72
CA GLU A 226 6.57 15.25 0.64
C GLU A 226 7.60 16.27 1.14
N ILE A 227 7.36 16.88 2.30
CA ILE A 227 8.29 17.84 2.92
C ILE A 227 9.49 17.10 3.53
N ASN A 228 9.26 15.96 4.18
CA ASN A 228 10.32 15.18 4.83
C ASN A 228 11.16 14.31 3.88
N CYS A 229 10.78 14.23 2.59
CA CYS A 229 11.54 13.55 1.53
C CYS A 229 12.39 14.49 0.67
N LYS A 230 12.38 15.81 0.93
CA LYS A 230 13.27 16.80 0.31
C LYS A 230 14.40 17.17 1.26
#